data_AF-A0A1C5R4L5-F1
#
_entry.id   AF-A0A1C5R4L5-F1
#
_cell.length_a   1.000
_cell.length_b   1.000
_cell.length_c   1.000
_cell.angle_alpha   90.00
_cell.angle_beta   90.00
_cell.angle_gamma   90.00
#
_symmetry.space_group_name_H-M   'P 1'
#
loop_
_entity.id
_entity.type
_entity.pdbx_description
1 polymer ?
#
loop_
_entity_poly.entity_id
_entity_poly.type
_entity_poly.pdbx_seq_one_letter_code
_entity_poly.pdbx_strand_id
1 'polypeptide(L)'
;MAFLALCRVLLGYYALLYKRKEEDYGCKENRRFSKKLRQEKKVTQEQLTEIIGVSGRMISRWETGICLPDVSVYVELCEILGISLNEFLAGEDIEIANVEKNRKTP
;
A
#
# COMPACT_ATOMS: atom_id res chain seq x y z
N MET A 1 -25.76 -31.26 20.66
CA MET A 1 -24.46 -31.57 20.03
C MET A 1 -24.31 -31.00 18.62
N ALA A 2 -25.33 -31.07 17.74
CA ALA A 2 -25.25 -30.54 16.36
C ALA A 2 -25.13 -29.01 16.25
N PHE A 3 -25.76 -28.24 17.14
CA PHE A 3 -25.76 -26.76 17.07
C PHE A 3 -24.39 -26.13 17.37
N LEU A 4 -23.66 -26.70 18.34
CA LEU A 4 -22.29 -26.27 18.67
C LEU A 4 -21.29 -26.61 17.55
N ALA A 5 -21.52 -27.70 16.82
CA ALA A 5 -20.71 -28.07 15.67
C ALA A 5 -20.93 -27.08 14.51
N LEU A 6 -22.18 -26.67 14.26
CA LEU A 6 -22.51 -25.68 13.24
C LEU A 6 -21.91 -24.30 13.56
N CYS A 7 -21.96 -23.86 14.81
CA CYS A 7 -21.32 -22.62 15.25
C CYS A 7 -19.80 -22.65 15.06
N ARG A 8 -19.13 -23.78 15.32
CA ARG A 8 -17.69 -23.92 15.08
C ARG A 8 -17.34 -23.86 13.59
N VAL A 9 -18.15 -24.48 12.74
CA VAL A 9 -17.96 -24.42 11.28
C VAL A 9 -18.20 -23.02 10.74
N LEU A 10 -19.26 -22.34 11.21
CA LEU A 10 -19.55 -20.96 10.81
C LEU A 10 -18.50 -19.99 11.33
N LEU A 11 -18.09 -20.08 12.60
CA LEU A 11 -17.01 -19.24 13.15
C LEU A 11 -15.68 -19.49 12.44
N GLY A 12 -15.37 -20.75 12.09
CA GLY A 12 -14.21 -21.10 11.28
C GLY A 12 -14.30 -20.55 9.86
N TYR A 13 -15.46 -20.62 9.22
CA TYR A 13 -15.73 -20.05 7.90
C TYR A 13 -15.62 -18.53 7.91
N TYR A 14 -16.24 -17.85 8.89
CA TYR A 14 -16.11 -16.41 9.09
C TYR A 14 -14.66 -16.02 9.40
N ALA A 15 -13.93 -16.78 10.21
CA ALA A 15 -12.50 -16.53 10.49
C ALA A 15 -11.61 -16.74 9.26
N LEU A 16 -11.90 -17.75 8.41
CA LEU A 16 -11.20 -17.96 7.14
C LEU A 16 -11.51 -16.87 6.12
N LEU A 17 -12.76 -16.39 6.06
CA LEU A 17 -13.15 -15.24 5.24
C LEU A 17 -12.49 -13.95 5.75
N TYR A 18 -12.37 -13.76 7.06
CA TYR A 18 -11.73 -12.58 7.65
C TYR A 18 -10.21 -12.59 7.47
N LYS A 19 -9.55 -13.76 7.61
CA LYS A 19 -8.11 -13.91 7.37
C LYS A 19 -7.68 -13.67 5.93
N ARG A 20 -8.58 -13.75 4.95
CA ARG A 20 -8.24 -13.61 3.52
C ARG A 20 -8.08 -12.16 3.05
N LYS A 21 -8.39 -11.14 3.86
CA LYS A 21 -8.41 -9.73 3.41
C LYS A 21 -7.17 -8.89 3.69
N GLU A 22 -6.14 -9.41 4.36
CA GLU A 22 -4.96 -8.60 4.73
C GLU A 22 -3.65 -8.92 4.00
N GLU A 23 -3.60 -9.97 3.18
CA GLU A 23 -2.30 -10.43 2.67
C GLU A 23 -1.95 -9.85 1.29
N ASP A 24 -1.06 -8.85 1.33
CA ASP A 24 0.11 -8.73 0.45
C ASP A 24 -0.08 -8.13 -0.96
N TYR A 25 -0.72 -6.95 -1.06
CA TYR A 25 -0.87 -6.22 -2.33
C TYR A 25 0.14 -5.10 -2.61
N GLY A 26 1.31 -5.02 -1.97
CA GLY A 26 2.20 -3.88 -2.29
C GLY A 26 3.65 -3.84 -1.80
N CYS A 27 4.12 -4.78 -0.98
CA CYS A 27 5.44 -4.61 -0.35
C CYS A 27 6.63 -4.67 -1.33
N LYS A 28 6.50 -5.40 -2.44
CA LYS A 28 7.62 -5.68 -3.36
C LYS A 28 7.76 -4.66 -4.49
N GLU A 29 6.65 -4.23 -5.08
CA GLU A 29 6.65 -3.37 -6.28
C GLU A 29 6.84 -1.89 -5.91
N ASN A 30 6.19 -1.44 -4.83
CA ASN A 30 6.20 -0.04 -4.37
C ASN A 30 7.59 0.45 -3.94
N ARG A 31 8.47 -0.49 -3.54
CA ARG A 31 9.83 -0.22 -3.08
C ARG A 31 10.66 0.52 -4.14
N ARG A 32 10.70 -0.03 -5.36
CA ARG A 32 11.51 0.50 -6.46
C ARG A 32 10.92 1.83 -6.95
N PHE A 33 9.60 1.91 -6.95
CA PHE A 33 8.85 3.07 -7.40
C PHE A 33 9.05 4.28 -6.47
N SER A 34 8.90 4.12 -5.16
CA SER A 34 9.12 5.19 -4.17
C SER A 34 10.54 5.78 -4.24
N LYS A 35 11.57 4.92 -4.37
CA LYS A 35 12.96 5.39 -4.51
C LYS A 35 13.21 6.13 -5.83
N LYS A 36 12.67 5.62 -6.94
CA LYS A 36 12.79 6.24 -8.28
C LYS A 36 12.15 7.63 -8.28
N LEU A 37 10.90 7.74 -7.81
CA LEU A 37 10.17 9.01 -7.76
C LEU A 37 10.85 10.03 -6.84
N ARG A 38 11.38 9.57 -5.69
CA ARG A 38 12.14 10.44 -4.81
C ARG A 38 13.37 11.03 -5.50
N GLN A 39 14.08 10.22 -6.29
CA GLN A 39 15.24 10.66 -7.08
C GLN A 39 14.85 11.63 -8.19
N GLU A 40 13.74 11.37 -8.89
CA GLU A 40 13.21 12.25 -9.94
C GLU A 40 12.79 13.62 -9.41
N LYS A 41 12.18 13.63 -8.22
CA LYS A 41 11.80 14.87 -7.51
C LYS A 41 12.95 15.55 -6.78
N LYS A 42 14.16 14.96 -6.80
CA LYS A 42 15.36 15.45 -6.08
C LYS A 42 15.15 15.65 -4.58
N VAL A 43 14.28 14.84 -3.97
CA VAL A 43 14.00 14.89 -2.52
C VAL A 43 14.98 13.97 -1.80
N THR A 44 15.64 14.41 -0.72
CA THR A 44 16.49 13.53 0.09
C THR A 44 15.68 12.72 1.09
N GLN A 45 16.25 11.65 1.64
CA GLN A 45 15.58 10.93 2.73
C GLN A 45 15.40 11.85 3.94
N GLU A 46 16.35 12.74 4.26
CA GLU A 46 16.19 13.70 5.37
C GLU A 46 15.03 14.67 5.13
N GLN A 47 14.90 15.21 3.91
CA GLN A 47 13.77 16.08 3.59
C GLN A 47 12.43 15.35 3.73
N LEU A 48 12.38 14.07 3.35
CA LEU A 48 11.19 13.25 3.52
C LEU A 48 10.91 12.94 5.01
N THR A 49 11.95 12.83 5.85
CA THR A 49 11.77 12.75 7.32
C THR A 49 11.22 14.03 7.92
N GLU A 50 11.63 15.19 7.41
CA GLU A 50 11.14 16.49 7.90
C GLU A 50 9.67 16.72 7.53
N ILE A 51 9.26 16.27 6.34
CA ILE A 51 7.87 16.44 5.88
C ILE A 51 6.93 15.48 6.61
N ILE A 52 7.26 14.17 6.60
CA ILE A 52 6.37 13.11 7.11
C ILE A 52 6.51 12.95 8.64
N GLY A 53 7.60 13.48 9.23
CA GLY A 53 7.86 13.35 10.67
C GLY A 53 8.28 11.95 11.12
N VAL A 54 8.75 11.10 10.20
CA VAL A 54 9.25 9.75 10.51
C VAL A 54 10.76 9.67 10.51
N SER A 55 11.33 8.69 11.22
CA SER A 55 12.79 8.49 11.19
C SER A 55 13.29 8.04 9.81
N GLY A 56 14.50 8.46 9.41
CA GLY A 56 15.10 8.06 8.13
C GLY A 56 15.33 6.55 8.02
N ARG A 57 15.50 5.87 9.18
CA ARG A 57 15.54 4.40 9.24
C ARG A 57 14.23 3.78 8.77
N MET A 58 13.09 4.40 9.07
CA MET A 58 11.78 3.93 8.63
C MET A 58 11.61 4.06 7.13
N ILE A 59 12.01 5.22 6.57
CA ILE A 59 12.01 5.46 5.12
C ILE A 59 12.89 4.44 4.40
N SER A 60 14.09 4.19 4.93
CA SER A 60 14.98 3.14 4.40
C SER A 60 14.32 1.76 4.44
N ARG A 61 13.57 1.41 5.49
CA ARG A 61 12.82 0.14 5.56
C ARG A 61 11.68 0.07 4.53
N TRP A 62 11.04 1.18 4.19
CA TRP A 62 10.05 1.23 3.11
C TRP A 62 10.70 1.09 1.74
N GLU A 63 11.76 1.86 1.47
CA GLU A 63 12.58 1.78 0.25
C GLU A 63 13.37 0.47 0.13
N THR A 64 13.45 -0.32 1.19
CA THR A 64 13.99 -1.69 1.21
C THR A 64 12.91 -2.71 1.50
N GLY A 65 11.63 -2.35 1.37
CA GLY A 65 10.44 -3.22 1.47
C GLY A 65 10.48 -4.21 2.64
N ILE A 66 11.12 -3.80 3.74
CA ILE A 66 11.16 -4.54 5.01
C ILE A 66 9.82 -4.32 5.75
N CYS A 67 9.20 -3.16 5.56
CA CYS A 67 7.86 -2.87 6.07
C CYS A 67 7.12 -1.92 5.13
N LEU A 68 5.80 -1.86 5.28
CA LEU A 68 4.95 -0.89 4.64
C LEU A 68 4.79 0.37 5.52
N PRO A 69 4.65 1.56 4.92
CA PRO A 69 4.10 2.71 5.62
C PRO A 69 2.67 2.43 6.08
N ASP A 70 2.22 3.13 7.13
CA ASP A 70 0.82 3.16 7.51
C ASP A 70 -0.01 3.90 6.43
N VAL A 71 -1.33 3.67 6.40
CA VAL A 71 -2.25 4.25 5.41
C VAL A 71 -2.18 5.77 5.39
N SER A 72 -2.03 6.40 6.56
CA SER A 72 -1.86 7.85 6.72
C SER A 72 -0.61 8.35 5.98
N VAL A 73 0.52 7.69 6.20
CA VAL A 73 1.80 8.02 5.56
C VAL A 73 1.79 7.71 4.07
N TYR A 74 1.05 6.68 3.66
CA TYR A 74 0.87 6.34 2.25
C TYR A 74 0.24 7.50 1.46
N VAL A 75 -0.80 8.13 2.00
CA VAL A 75 -1.46 9.27 1.38
C VAL A 75 -0.51 10.46 1.27
N GLU A 76 0.22 10.76 2.34
CA GLU A 76 1.17 11.87 2.39
C GLU A 76 2.34 11.66 1.41
N LEU A 77 2.86 10.43 1.30
CA LEU A 77 3.86 10.06 0.28
C LEU A 77 3.32 10.28 -1.14
N CYS A 78 2.07 9.89 -1.40
CA CYS A 78 1.44 10.10 -2.70
C CYS A 78 1.33 11.60 -3.03
N GLU A 79 0.97 12.44 -2.07
CA GLU A 79 0.91 13.90 -2.24
C GLU A 79 2.28 14.52 -2.53
N ILE A 80 3.33 14.15 -1.78
CA ILE A 80 4.70 14.65 -1.98
C ILE A 80 5.23 14.22 -3.35
N LEU A 81 5.04 12.94 -3.68
CA LEU A 81 5.48 12.37 -4.95
C LEU A 81 4.57 12.78 -6.13
N GLY A 82 3.40 13.36 -5.85
CA GLY A 82 2.44 13.85 -6.86
C GLY A 82 1.86 12.73 -7.71
N ILE A 83 1.60 11.58 -7.10
CA ILE A 83 1.04 10.38 -7.73
C ILE A 83 -0.20 9.93 -6.96
N SER A 84 -1.08 9.19 -7.61
CA SER A 84 -2.22 8.57 -6.97
C SER A 84 -1.83 7.32 -6.18
N LEU A 85 -2.64 6.96 -5.18
CA LEU A 85 -2.46 5.72 -4.42
C LEU A 85 -2.47 4.48 -5.34
N ASN A 86 -3.29 4.50 -6.40
CA ASN A 86 -3.33 3.42 -7.37
C ASN A 86 -2.01 3.28 -8.15
N GLU A 87 -1.42 4.40 -8.61
CA GLU A 87 -0.09 4.40 -9.24
C GLU A 87 0.98 3.91 -8.27
N PHE A 88 0.91 4.34 -7.01
CA PHE A 88 1.86 3.91 -5.99
C PHE A 88 1.79 2.39 -5.76
N LEU A 89 0.58 1.83 -5.61
CA LEU A 89 0.34 0.42 -5.29
C LEU A 89 0.61 -0.53 -6.45
N ALA A 90 0.45 -0.06 -7.70
CA ALA A 90 0.72 -0.87 -8.88
C ALA A 90 2.22 -0.96 -9.20
N GLY A 91 3.07 -0.12 -8.59
CA GLY A 91 4.51 -0.09 -8.82
C GLY A 91 4.93 0.28 -10.25
N GLU A 92 3.98 0.77 -11.07
CA GLU A 92 4.16 1.20 -12.45
C GLU A 92 3.53 2.58 -12.64
N ASP A 93 4.06 3.35 -13.60
CA ASP A 93 3.46 4.61 -14.05
C ASP A 93 2.13 4.27 -14.75
N ILE A 94 1.02 4.23 -14.00
CA ILE A 94 -0.31 4.07 -14.58
C ILE A 94 -0.69 5.40 -15.22
N GLU A 95 -0.49 5.54 -16.52
CA GLU A 95 -1.07 6.66 -17.25
C GLU A 95 -2.59 6.68 -17.01
N ILE A 96 -3.07 7.78 -16.41
CA ILE A 96 -4.45 8.03 -15.97
C ILE A 96 -5.49 7.74 -17.08
N ALA A 97 -5.07 7.75 -18.35
CA ALA A 97 -5.89 7.44 -19.52
C ALA A 97 -6.60 6.06 -19.49
N ASN A 98 -6.14 5.10 -18.69
CA ASN A 98 -6.71 3.74 -18.67
C ASN A 98 -7.78 3.46 -17.59
N VAL A 99 -8.04 4.39 -16.66
CA VAL A 99 -9.01 4.17 -15.57
C VAL A 99 -10.47 4.29 -16.06
N GLU A 100 -10.73 5.06 -17.12
CA GLU A 100 -12.10 5.31 -17.59
C GLU A 100 -12.77 4.08 -18.24
N LYS A 101 -12.02 3.06 -18.67
CA LYS A 101 -12.61 1.91 -19.39
C LYS A 101 -13.26 0.83 -18.51
N ASN A 102 -13.06 0.85 -17.20
CA ASN A 102 -13.61 -0.20 -16.31
C ASN A 102 -14.80 0.26 -15.44
N ARG A 103 -15.30 1.48 -15.61
CA ARG A 103 -16.63 1.86 -15.06
C ARG A 103 -17.76 1.45 -16.02
N LYS A 104 -17.81 0.19 -16.44
CA LYS A 104 -19.09 -0.41 -16.84
C LYS A 104 -19.68 -1.06 -15.60
N THR A 105 -20.44 -0.27 -14.85
CA THR A 105 -21.36 -0.78 -13.83
C THR A 105 -22.36 -1.72 -14.50
N PRO A 106 -22.61 -2.93 -13.95
CA PRO A 106 -23.84 -3.65 -14.26
C PRO A 106 -25.06 -2.87 -13.78
#